data_AF-A0A1R2AM42-F1
#
_entry.id   AF-A0A1R2AM42-F1
#
_cell.length_a   1.000
_cell.length_b   1.000
_cell.length_c   1.000
_cell.angle_alpha   90.00
_cell.angle_beta   90.00
_cell.angle_gamma   90.00
#
_symmetry.space_group_name_H-M   'P 1'
#
loop_
_entity.id
_entity.type
_entity.pdbx_description
1 polymer ?
#
loop_
_entity_poly.entity_id
_entity_poly.type
_entity_poly.pdbx_seq_one_letter_code
_entity_poly.pdbx_strand_id
1 'polypeptide(L)'
;MELDEFCPDCGKNFAKVEKVCQCTMCEKVFCENHSKSGLKKEIMCRDCFKILIRKKMIKDYGPIAIKLDKELRVLNCSKASSRLQLEKKRDAHKRLKSQLESLKSQHLEKIQALKVNVSNILSSNFSQQNAALCLEKALKDIQECVKLKKSEFILILSTLDKLVQEKTALNYEVYNLDKLIEYLRMSEKDNIPFIRLKKFCCLNCYKKLKDNFRKHYASNLFRNSAIAESIKNDRHNAKSLGKYNTDACNCSIH
;
A
#
# COMPACT_ATOMS: atom_id res chain seq x y z
N MET A 1 26.02 36.49 132.09
CA MET A 1 24.62 36.84 132.35
C MET A 1 24.05 37.33 131.05
N GLU A 2 23.11 36.54 130.56
CA GLU A 2 22.30 36.79 129.37
C GLU A 2 21.56 38.12 129.54
N LEU A 3 21.59 38.94 128.49
CA LEU A 3 20.55 39.93 128.25
C LEU A 3 19.92 39.58 126.91
N ASP A 4 19.09 38.53 127.00
CA ASP A 4 17.99 38.31 126.10
C ASP A 4 16.99 39.47 126.26
N GLU A 5 17.21 40.55 125.52
CA GLU A 5 16.18 41.55 125.31
C GLU A 5 15.84 41.60 123.82
N PHE A 6 15.25 40.49 123.34
CA PHE A 6 14.44 40.56 122.13
C PHE A 6 13.12 41.26 122.49
N CYS A 7 12.91 42.47 121.97
CA CYS A 7 11.61 43.14 122.09
C CYS A 7 10.52 42.26 121.41
N PRO A 8 9.55 41.70 122.16
CA PRO A 8 8.58 40.72 121.63
C PRO A 8 7.71 41.27 120.50
N ASP A 9 7.50 42.59 120.51
CA ASP A 9 6.73 43.32 119.50
C ASP A 9 7.56 43.62 118.24
N CYS A 10 8.88 43.76 118.35
CA CYS A 10 9.74 44.11 117.21
C CYS A 10 10.07 42.91 116.32
N GLY A 11 10.32 41.71 116.84
CA GLY A 11 10.62 40.52 116.01
C GLY A 11 9.45 40.11 115.11
N LYS A 12 8.21 40.17 115.64
CA LYS A 12 6.99 39.91 114.86
C LYS A 12 6.67 41.02 113.85
N ASN A 13 7.00 42.27 114.16
CA ASN A 13 6.78 43.41 113.26
C ASN A 13 7.87 43.52 112.18
N PHE A 14 9.12 43.18 112.47
CA PHE A 14 10.21 43.09 111.50
C PHE A 14 9.91 42.04 110.43
N ALA A 15 9.48 40.84 110.86
CA ALA A 15 9.03 39.78 109.94
C ALA A 15 7.77 40.13 109.11
N LYS A 16 6.94 41.07 109.60
CA LYS A 16 5.74 41.56 108.87
C LYS A 16 6.05 42.70 107.90
N VAL A 17 6.94 43.62 108.27
CA VAL A 17 7.35 44.79 107.46
C VAL A 17 8.32 44.37 106.37
N GLU A 18 9.31 43.54 106.71
CA GLU A 18 10.28 43.00 105.76
C GLU A 18 10.20 41.47 105.78
N LYS A 19 9.28 40.89 104.99
CA LYS A 19 9.07 39.43 104.87
C LYS A 19 10.29 38.60 104.40
N VAL A 20 11.49 39.17 104.36
CA VAL A 20 12.61 38.66 103.56
C VAL A 20 13.98 38.71 104.27
N CYS A 21 14.17 39.47 105.35
CA CYS A 21 15.44 39.52 106.08
C CYS A 21 15.32 38.86 107.46
N GLN A 22 16.18 37.87 107.73
CA GLN A 22 16.32 37.19 109.04
C GLN A 22 17.72 37.44 109.63
N CYS A 23 18.40 38.49 109.16
CA CYS A 23 19.72 38.83 109.65
C CYS A 23 19.61 39.46 111.04
N THR A 24 20.23 38.82 112.03
CA THR A 24 20.24 39.24 113.43
C THR A 24 20.77 40.67 113.61
N MET A 25 21.68 41.12 112.74
CA MET A 25 22.18 42.50 112.75
C MET A 25 21.14 43.51 112.22
N CYS A 26 20.37 43.18 111.18
CA CYS A 26 19.32 44.08 110.67
C CYS A 26 18.14 44.16 111.65
N GLU A 27 17.83 43.03 112.30
CA GLU A 27 16.79 42.94 113.33
C GLU A 27 17.12 43.78 114.57
N LYS A 28 18.37 43.72 115.06
CA LYS A 28 18.84 44.56 116.17
C LYS A 28 18.78 46.05 115.84
N VAL A 29 19.27 46.45 114.66
CA VAL A 29 19.27 47.86 114.22
C VAL A 29 17.83 48.38 113.97
N PHE A 30 16.92 47.51 113.53
CA PHE A 30 15.50 47.84 113.43
C PHE A 30 14.87 48.09 114.81
N CYS A 31 15.16 47.24 115.80
CA CYS A 31 14.69 47.38 117.18
C CYS A 31 15.20 48.69 117.83
N GLU A 32 16.49 48.99 117.66
CA GLU A 32 17.10 50.22 118.17
C GLU A 32 16.49 51.48 117.53
N ASN A 33 16.25 51.48 116.22
CA ASN A 33 15.66 52.64 115.52
C ASN A 33 14.16 52.81 115.79
N HIS A 34 13.43 51.70 115.99
CA HIS A 34 12.03 51.71 116.43
C HIS A 34 11.89 52.36 117.81
N SER A 35 12.79 52.03 118.75
CA SER A 35 12.78 52.60 120.11
C SER A 35 13.08 54.10 120.17
N LYS A 36 13.80 54.65 119.17
CA LYS A 36 14.31 56.03 119.21
C LYS A 36 13.50 57.05 118.40
N SER A 37 12.69 56.66 117.41
CA SER A 37 12.18 57.65 116.45
C SER A 37 10.73 57.49 115.97
N GLY A 38 9.99 56.45 116.36
CA GLY A 38 8.60 56.25 115.94
C GLY A 38 8.36 56.14 114.42
N LEU A 39 9.43 56.23 113.61
CA LEU A 39 9.39 56.22 112.15
C LEU A 39 9.89 54.87 111.63
N LYS A 40 8.99 54.13 110.99
CA LYS A 40 9.29 52.88 110.26
C LYS A 40 10.11 53.21 109.00
N LYS A 41 11.43 53.28 109.10
CA LYS A 41 12.30 53.24 107.91
C LYS A 41 12.69 51.79 107.62
N GLU A 42 12.61 51.40 106.34
CA GLU A 42 13.13 50.13 105.85
C GLU A 42 14.65 50.11 106.09
N ILE A 43 15.13 49.27 106.99
CA ILE A 43 16.54 49.21 107.38
C ILE A 43 17.06 47.81 107.09
N MET A 44 17.67 47.67 105.92
CA MET A 44 18.32 46.45 105.47
C MET A 44 19.82 46.67 105.29
N CYS A 45 20.64 45.71 105.73
CA CYS A 45 22.04 45.69 105.32
C CYS A 45 22.16 45.40 103.81
N ARG A 46 23.30 45.74 103.22
CA ARG A 46 23.55 45.53 101.77
C ARG A 46 23.32 44.09 101.32
N ASP A 47 23.64 43.10 102.16
CA ASP A 47 23.50 41.69 101.79
C ASP A 47 22.06 41.20 101.86
N CYS A 48 21.30 41.61 102.89
CA CYS A 48 19.85 41.36 102.94
C CYS A 48 19.14 42.04 101.75
N PHE A 49 19.52 43.26 101.39
CA PHE A 49 18.94 43.96 100.24
C PHE A 49 19.24 43.24 98.92
N LYS A 50 20.48 42.76 98.71
CA LYS A 50 20.84 41.94 97.54
C LYS A 50 20.01 40.65 97.46
N ILE A 51 19.74 39.99 98.59
CA ILE A 51 18.91 38.77 98.63
C ILE A 51 17.45 39.10 98.28
N LEU A 52 16.89 40.18 98.81
CA LEU A 52 15.54 40.67 98.48
C LEU A 52 15.42 40.93 96.98
N ILE A 53 16.36 41.68 96.40
CA ILE A 53 16.38 41.97 94.97
C ILE A 53 16.52 40.68 94.16
N ARG A 54 17.41 39.75 94.52
CA ARG A 54 17.51 38.44 93.84
C ARG A 54 16.20 37.66 93.88
N LYS A 55 15.53 37.59 95.03
CA LYS A 55 14.22 36.90 95.15
C LYS A 55 13.15 37.58 94.30
N LYS A 56 13.12 38.92 94.28
CA LYS A 56 12.19 39.70 93.44
C LYS A 56 12.46 39.47 91.95
N MET A 57 13.74 39.46 91.54
CA MET A 57 14.15 39.14 90.17
C MET A 57 13.74 37.70 89.77
N ILE A 58 13.94 36.72 90.65
CA ILE A 58 13.51 35.33 90.39
C ILE A 58 11.99 35.24 90.29
N LYS A 59 11.25 35.96 91.13
CA LYS A 59 9.78 35.97 91.12
C LYS A 59 9.23 36.61 89.84
N ASP A 60 9.79 37.74 89.43
CA ASP A 60 9.28 38.53 88.33
C ASP A 60 9.74 37.97 86.96
N TYR A 61 10.99 37.50 86.86
CA TYR A 61 11.59 37.05 85.60
C TYR A 61 11.74 35.53 85.48
N GLY A 62 11.73 34.77 86.58
CA GLY A 62 11.84 33.30 86.56
C GLY A 62 10.74 32.62 85.74
N PRO A 63 9.45 32.96 85.92
CA PRO A 63 8.37 32.39 85.11
C PRO A 63 8.52 32.70 83.62
N ILE A 64 9.00 33.90 83.28
CA ILE A 64 9.25 34.32 81.90
C ILE A 64 10.39 33.49 81.29
N ALA A 65 11.49 33.31 82.02
CA ALA A 65 12.62 32.50 81.57
C ALA A 65 12.22 31.03 81.34
N ILE A 66 11.42 30.44 82.24
CA ILE A 66 10.91 29.07 82.09
C ILE A 66 9.98 28.96 80.88
N LYS A 67 9.12 29.95 80.65
CA LYS A 67 8.22 29.98 79.49
C LYS A 67 9.00 30.07 78.17
N LEU A 68 9.96 30.99 78.09
CA LEU A 68 10.83 31.16 76.92
C LEU A 68 11.65 29.90 76.64
N ASP A 69 12.20 29.25 77.67
CA ASP A 69 12.95 28.01 77.51
C ASP A 69 12.06 26.88 76.96
N LYS A 70 10.81 26.75 77.46
CA LYS A 70 9.83 25.79 76.89
C LYS A 70 9.50 26.10 75.44
N GLU A 71 9.25 27.37 75.11
CA GLU A 71 8.96 27.80 73.73
C GLU A 71 10.15 27.52 72.81
N LEU A 72 11.38 27.76 73.27
CA LEU A 72 12.60 27.50 72.52
C LEU A 72 12.79 25.99 72.25
N ARG A 73 12.52 25.13 73.23
CA ARG A 73 12.53 23.67 73.04
C ARG A 73 11.50 23.23 72.00
N VAL A 74 10.27 23.74 72.07
CA VAL A 74 9.21 23.42 71.10
C VAL A 74 9.60 23.89 69.69
N LEU A 75 10.14 25.11 69.56
CA LEU A 75 10.64 25.65 68.30
C LEU A 75 11.76 24.78 67.70
N ASN A 76 12.71 24.33 68.53
CA ASN A 76 13.78 23.45 68.09
C ASN A 76 13.26 22.08 67.62
N CYS A 77 12.30 21.48 68.32
CA CYS A 77 11.66 20.24 67.89
C CYS A 77 10.89 20.42 66.56
N SER A 78 10.17 21.54 66.41
CA SER A 78 9.45 21.87 65.17
C SER A 78 10.40 22.10 64.00
N LYS A 79 11.52 22.81 64.24
CA LYS A 79 12.58 23.03 63.24
C LYS A 79 13.22 21.71 62.81
N ALA A 80 13.51 20.81 63.74
CA ALA A 80 14.05 19.48 63.43
C ALA A 80 13.07 18.64 62.59
N SER A 81 11.78 18.65 62.96
CA SER A 81 10.72 17.96 62.22
C SER A 81 10.54 18.51 60.80
N SER A 82 10.59 19.84 60.65
CA SER A 82 10.49 20.52 59.36
C SER A 82 11.68 20.19 58.45
N ARG A 83 12.90 20.12 59.00
CA ARG A 83 14.11 19.68 58.27
C ARG A 83 13.98 18.26 57.77
N LEU A 84 13.51 17.34 58.61
CA LEU A 84 13.29 15.95 58.24
C LEU A 84 12.25 15.81 57.11
N GLN A 85 11.16 16.58 57.17
CA GLN A 85 10.15 16.60 56.10
C GLN A 85 10.71 17.16 54.79
N LEU A 86 11.51 18.22 54.84
CA LEU A 86 12.19 18.79 53.68
C LEU A 86 13.13 17.77 53.02
N GLU A 87 13.89 17.03 53.82
CA GLU A 87 14.81 16.00 53.34
C GLU A 87 14.05 14.87 52.63
N LYS A 88 12.97 14.36 53.23
CA LYS A 88 12.08 13.37 52.61
C LYS A 88 11.49 13.87 51.27
N LYS A 89 11.03 15.12 51.22
CA LYS A 89 10.50 15.73 49.99
C LYS A 89 11.60 15.89 48.92
N ARG A 90 12.81 16.25 49.32
CA ARG A 90 13.96 16.39 48.42
C ARG A 90 14.35 15.05 47.80
N ASP A 91 14.34 13.98 48.58
CA ASP A 91 14.64 12.63 48.08
C ASP A 91 13.53 12.06 47.21
N ALA A 92 12.26 12.35 47.53
CA ALA A 92 11.13 12.05 46.65
C ALA A 92 11.27 12.78 45.31
N HIS A 93 11.60 14.07 45.33
CA HIS A 93 11.81 14.86 44.12
C HIS A 93 12.97 14.31 43.26
N LYS A 94 14.10 13.93 43.87
CA LYS A 94 15.23 13.31 43.14
C LYS A 94 14.80 12.01 42.44
N ARG A 95 14.06 11.14 43.14
CA ARG A 95 13.56 9.88 42.59
C ARG A 95 12.58 10.11 41.43
N LEU A 96 11.62 11.00 41.60
CA LEU A 96 10.66 11.35 40.56
C LEU A 96 11.36 11.95 39.33
N LYS A 97 12.37 12.79 39.53
CA LYS A 97 13.15 13.36 38.43
C LYS A 97 13.88 12.27 37.62
N SER A 98 14.53 11.32 38.29
CA SER A 98 15.20 10.21 37.61
C SER A 98 14.21 9.31 36.85
N GLN A 99 13.05 9.04 37.43
CA GLN A 99 11.98 8.28 36.77
C GLN A 99 11.46 9.01 35.52
N LEU A 100 11.26 10.33 35.61
CA LEU A 100 10.84 11.15 34.48
C LEU A 100 11.87 11.13 33.34
N GLU A 101 13.16 11.26 33.66
CA GLU A 101 14.24 11.19 32.68
C GLU A 101 14.31 9.81 32.01
N SER A 102 14.18 8.73 32.79
CA SER A 102 14.11 7.36 32.24
C SER A 102 12.90 7.16 31.32
N LEU A 103 11.71 7.61 31.72
CA LEU A 103 10.50 7.53 30.91
C LEU A 103 10.66 8.34 29.62
N LYS A 104 11.22 9.55 29.72
CA LYS A 104 11.50 10.39 28.54
C LYS A 104 12.40 9.68 27.55
N SER A 105 13.49 9.05 28.00
CA SER A 105 14.39 8.28 27.13
C SER A 105 13.67 7.10 26.47
N GLN A 106 12.90 6.32 27.24
CA GLN A 106 12.12 5.21 26.69
C GLN A 106 11.10 5.68 25.64
N HIS A 107 10.43 6.80 25.88
CA HIS A 107 9.49 7.36 24.90
C HIS A 107 10.20 7.85 23.64
N LEU A 108 11.37 8.48 23.76
CA LEU A 108 12.18 8.91 22.61
C LEU A 108 12.63 7.71 21.77
N GLU A 109 13.07 6.62 22.40
CA GLU A 109 13.42 5.38 21.70
C GLU A 109 12.23 4.78 20.94
N LYS A 110 11.06 4.72 21.58
CA LYS A 110 9.82 4.25 20.92
C LYS A 110 9.41 5.13 19.75
N ILE A 111 9.48 6.45 19.91
CA ILE A 111 9.18 7.40 18.83
C ILE A 111 10.15 7.20 17.66
N GLN A 112 11.44 7.01 17.94
CA GLN A 112 12.44 6.77 16.90
C GLN A 112 12.20 5.44 16.17
N ALA A 113 11.87 4.37 16.89
CA ALA A 113 11.52 3.08 16.29
C ALA A 113 10.26 3.19 15.39
N LEU A 114 9.22 3.89 15.86
CA LEU A 114 8.03 4.15 15.06
C LEU A 114 8.35 4.96 13.80
N LYS A 115 9.21 5.97 13.91
CA LYS A 115 9.65 6.76 12.75
C LYS A 115 10.33 5.90 11.69
N VAL A 116 11.23 5.00 12.10
CA VAL A 116 11.89 4.05 11.18
C VAL A 116 10.86 3.13 10.51
N ASN A 117 9.92 2.58 11.28
CA ASN A 117 8.87 1.71 10.74
C ASN A 117 7.99 2.43 9.72
N VAL A 118 7.58 3.67 10.02
CA VAL A 118 6.80 4.50 9.09
C VAL A 118 7.59 4.77 7.81
N SER A 119 8.87 5.13 7.92
CA SER A 119 9.73 5.32 6.73
C SER A 119 9.83 4.05 5.89
N ASN A 120 10.02 2.88 6.50
CA ASN A 120 10.09 1.61 5.79
C ASN A 120 8.78 1.29 5.05
N ILE A 121 7.63 1.51 5.72
CA ILE A 121 6.30 1.31 5.11
C ILE A 121 6.10 2.25 3.93
N LEU A 122 6.47 3.53 4.06
CA LEU A 122 6.36 4.50 2.97
C LEU A 122 7.23 4.13 1.78
N SER A 123 8.48 3.71 2.00
CA SER A 123 9.38 3.24 0.94
C SER A 123 8.82 1.99 0.24
N SER A 124 8.30 1.03 1.00
CA SER A 124 7.64 -0.16 0.45
C SER A 124 6.42 0.22 -0.40
N ASN A 125 5.57 1.12 0.09
CA ASN A 125 4.39 1.57 -0.63
C ASN A 125 4.77 2.29 -1.94
N PHE A 126 5.78 3.16 -1.91
CA PHE A 126 6.28 3.82 -3.12
C PHE A 126 6.80 2.81 -4.16
N SER A 127 7.50 1.75 -3.72
CA SER A 127 7.93 0.68 -4.63
C SER A 127 6.75 -0.07 -5.25
N GLN A 128 5.69 -0.33 -4.46
CA GLN A 128 4.46 -0.95 -4.94
C GLN A 128 3.71 -0.05 -5.93
N GLN A 129 3.65 1.26 -5.69
CA GLN A 129 3.06 2.23 -6.61
C GLN A 129 3.78 2.25 -7.96
N ASN A 130 5.12 2.23 -7.94
CA ASN A 130 5.90 2.14 -9.18
C ASN A 130 5.66 0.82 -9.92
N ALA A 131 5.60 -0.30 -9.20
CA ALA A 131 5.26 -1.59 -9.79
C ALA A 131 3.85 -1.58 -10.42
N ALA A 132 2.87 -0.98 -9.74
CA ALA A 132 1.51 -0.83 -10.26
C ALA A 132 1.49 0.01 -11.55
N LEU A 133 2.21 1.13 -11.61
CA LEU A 133 2.35 1.95 -12.82
C LEU A 133 2.97 1.16 -13.98
N CYS A 134 4.02 0.36 -13.72
CA CYS A 134 4.62 -0.50 -14.74
C CYS A 134 3.62 -1.55 -15.26
N LEU A 135 2.84 -2.16 -14.38
CA LEU A 135 1.80 -3.13 -14.76
C LEU A 135 0.67 -2.47 -15.56
N GLU A 136 0.23 -1.27 -15.19
CA GLU A 136 -0.78 -0.52 -15.94
C GLU A 136 -0.29 -0.19 -17.36
N LYS A 137 0.98 0.18 -17.52
CA LYS A 137 1.57 0.40 -18.83
C LYS A 137 1.62 -0.89 -19.64
N ALA A 138 2.11 -1.98 -19.07
CA ALA A 138 2.14 -3.28 -19.73
C ALA A 138 0.75 -3.76 -20.16
N LEU A 139 -0.29 -3.52 -19.33
CA LEU A 139 -1.67 -3.82 -19.68
C LEU A 139 -2.16 -3.01 -20.89
N LYS A 140 -1.82 -1.72 -20.98
CA LYS A 140 -2.15 -0.90 -22.15
C LYS A 140 -1.46 -1.42 -23.41
N ASP A 141 -0.19 -1.75 -23.33
CA ASP A 141 0.59 -2.29 -24.45
C ASP A 141 0.01 -3.63 -24.93
N ILE A 142 -0.38 -4.52 -24.01
CA ILE A 142 -1.07 -5.79 -24.33
C ILE A 142 -2.42 -5.52 -25.00
N GLN A 143 -3.22 -4.59 -24.49
CA GLN A 143 -4.51 -4.24 -25.08
C GLN A 143 -4.37 -3.72 -26.51
N GLU A 144 -3.33 -2.92 -26.78
CA GLU A 144 -3.02 -2.45 -28.13
C GLU A 144 -2.57 -3.59 -29.05
N CYS A 145 -1.69 -4.47 -28.57
CA CYS A 145 -1.26 -5.66 -29.31
C CYS A 145 -2.46 -6.57 -29.69
N VAL A 146 -3.39 -6.78 -28.77
CA VAL A 146 -4.61 -7.56 -29.02
C VAL A 146 -5.47 -6.90 -30.10
N LYS A 147 -5.64 -5.57 -30.08
CA LYS A 147 -6.37 -4.84 -31.14
C LYS A 147 -5.70 -5.03 -32.51
N LEU A 148 -4.37 -4.90 -32.57
CA LEU A 148 -3.61 -5.11 -33.80
C LEU A 148 -3.77 -6.53 -34.32
N LYS A 149 -3.60 -7.54 -33.46
CA LYS A 149 -3.81 -8.96 -33.85
C LYS A 149 -5.22 -9.26 -34.31
N LYS A 150 -6.23 -8.63 -33.71
CA LYS A 150 -7.62 -8.74 -34.18
C LYS A 150 -7.77 -8.17 -35.60
N SER A 151 -7.15 -7.03 -35.90
CA SER A 151 -7.19 -6.44 -37.24
C SER A 151 -6.43 -7.28 -38.28
N GLU A 152 -5.26 -7.81 -37.95
CA GLU A 152 -4.52 -8.75 -38.81
C GLU A 152 -5.36 -9.99 -39.13
N PHE A 153 -6.03 -10.56 -38.12
CA PHE A 153 -6.88 -11.72 -38.32
C PHE A 153 -8.06 -11.45 -39.26
N ILE A 154 -8.70 -10.27 -39.14
CA ILE A 154 -9.78 -9.85 -40.05
C ILE A 154 -9.26 -9.73 -41.49
N LEU A 155 -8.08 -9.15 -41.70
CA LEU A 155 -7.46 -9.06 -43.03
C LEU A 155 -7.16 -10.43 -43.62
N ILE A 156 -6.61 -11.35 -42.82
CA ILE A 156 -6.33 -12.73 -43.25
C ILE A 156 -7.62 -13.43 -43.67
N LEU A 157 -8.69 -13.33 -42.87
CA LEU A 157 -9.99 -13.90 -43.22
C LEU A 157 -10.53 -13.34 -44.55
N SER A 158 -10.46 -12.02 -44.75
CA SER A 158 -10.90 -11.40 -46.00
C SER A 158 -10.09 -11.87 -47.22
N THR A 159 -8.77 -12.03 -47.07
CA THR A 159 -7.93 -12.60 -48.13
C THR A 159 -8.27 -14.06 -48.41
N LEU A 160 -8.51 -14.85 -47.36
CA LEU A 160 -8.91 -16.24 -47.52
C LEU A 160 -10.24 -16.38 -48.28
N ASP A 161 -11.23 -15.54 -47.96
CA ASP A 161 -12.52 -15.52 -48.66
C ASP A 161 -12.34 -15.23 -50.16
N LYS A 162 -11.47 -14.27 -50.52
CA LYS A 162 -11.14 -13.98 -51.93
C LYS A 162 -10.49 -15.18 -52.63
N LEU A 163 -9.52 -15.83 -51.99
CA LEU A 163 -8.86 -17.01 -52.56
C LEU A 163 -9.84 -18.19 -52.73
N VAL A 164 -10.79 -18.34 -51.82
CA VAL A 164 -11.87 -19.33 -51.95
C VAL A 164 -12.75 -19.01 -53.16
N GLN A 165 -13.14 -17.74 -53.34
CA GLN A 165 -13.91 -17.31 -54.51
C GLN A 165 -13.16 -17.56 -55.83
N GLU A 166 -11.89 -17.16 -55.91
CA GLU A 166 -11.03 -17.41 -57.08
C GLU A 166 -10.90 -18.91 -57.38
N LYS A 167 -10.67 -19.74 -56.35
CA LYS A 167 -10.62 -21.20 -56.50
C LYS A 167 -11.94 -21.76 -57.04
N THR A 168 -13.08 -21.28 -56.57
CA THR A 168 -14.39 -21.73 -57.09
C THR A 168 -14.61 -21.33 -58.54
N ALA A 169 -14.20 -20.13 -58.94
CA ALA A 169 -14.27 -19.67 -60.32
C ALA A 169 -13.38 -20.51 -61.24
N LEU A 170 -12.12 -20.76 -60.83
CA LEU A 170 -11.19 -21.59 -61.59
C LEU A 170 -11.70 -23.03 -61.75
N ASN A 171 -12.27 -23.62 -60.69
CA ASN A 171 -12.89 -24.95 -60.77
C ASN A 171 -14.02 -24.99 -61.82
N TYR A 172 -14.82 -23.93 -61.92
CA TYR A 172 -15.87 -23.83 -62.93
C TYR A 172 -15.30 -23.72 -64.36
N GLU A 173 -14.22 -22.96 -64.54
CA GLU A 173 -13.52 -22.86 -65.83
C GLU A 173 -12.89 -24.20 -66.26
N VAL A 174 -12.21 -24.89 -65.34
CA VAL A 174 -11.65 -26.23 -65.59
C VAL A 174 -12.75 -27.21 -66.02
N TYR A 175 -13.89 -27.21 -65.31
CA TYR A 175 -15.03 -28.03 -65.68
C TYR A 175 -15.56 -27.75 -67.10
N ASN A 176 -15.58 -26.48 -67.53
CA ASN A 176 -15.98 -26.12 -68.89
C ASN A 176 -14.95 -26.55 -69.94
N LEU A 177 -13.65 -26.46 -69.63
CA LEU A 177 -12.59 -26.96 -70.49
C LEU A 177 -12.66 -28.48 -70.65
N ASP A 178 -12.93 -29.22 -69.57
CA ASP A 178 -13.12 -30.67 -69.61
C ASP A 178 -14.28 -31.05 -70.55
N LYS A 179 -15.41 -30.34 -70.48
CA LYS A 179 -16.53 -30.51 -71.43
C LYS A 179 -16.13 -30.24 -72.87
N LEU A 180 -15.34 -29.19 -73.11
CA LEU A 180 -14.89 -28.84 -74.46
C LEU A 180 -13.91 -29.87 -75.02
N ILE A 181 -13.00 -30.40 -74.19
CA ILE A 181 -12.12 -31.52 -74.55
C ILE A 181 -12.95 -32.76 -74.89
N GLU A 182 -13.98 -33.08 -74.11
CA GLU A 182 -14.88 -34.20 -74.37
C GLU A 182 -15.60 -34.03 -75.73
N TYR A 183 -16.12 -32.83 -76.01
CA TYR A 183 -16.73 -32.49 -77.29
C TYR A 183 -15.74 -32.63 -78.47
N LEU A 184 -14.51 -32.13 -78.33
CA LEU A 184 -13.49 -32.24 -79.37
C LEU A 184 -13.09 -33.70 -79.62
N ARG A 185 -12.93 -34.51 -78.56
CA ARG A 185 -12.64 -35.95 -78.68
C ARG A 185 -13.74 -36.72 -79.41
N MET A 186 -15.00 -36.32 -79.23
CA MET A 186 -16.12 -36.86 -80.02
C MET A 186 -16.01 -36.46 -81.49
N SER A 187 -15.63 -35.21 -81.79
CA SER A 187 -15.48 -34.70 -83.16
C SER A 187 -14.31 -35.31 -83.94
N GLU A 188 -13.21 -35.67 -83.28
CA GLU A 188 -12.06 -36.35 -83.92
C GLU A 188 -12.38 -37.79 -84.31
N LYS A 189 -13.16 -38.52 -83.52
CA LYS A 189 -13.56 -39.91 -83.87
C LYS A 189 -14.42 -39.96 -85.14
N ASP A 190 -15.18 -38.90 -85.42
CA ASP A 190 -16.14 -38.87 -86.53
C ASP A 190 -15.60 -38.28 -87.85
N ASN A 191 -14.47 -37.55 -87.84
CA ASN A 191 -13.93 -36.86 -89.04
C ASN A 191 -12.75 -37.56 -89.75
N ILE A 192 -12.24 -38.67 -89.23
CA ILE A 192 -11.10 -39.40 -89.80
C ILE A 192 -11.35 -40.13 -91.15
N PRO A 193 -12.58 -40.42 -91.66
CA PRO A 193 -12.70 -41.19 -92.92
C PRO A 193 -12.65 -40.36 -94.22
N PHE A 194 -13.10 -39.11 -94.24
CA PHE A 194 -13.55 -38.50 -95.51
C PHE A 194 -12.41 -38.01 -96.43
N ILE A 195 -11.30 -37.54 -95.85
CA ILE A 195 -10.18 -36.97 -96.62
C ILE A 195 -9.28 -38.08 -97.21
N ARG A 196 -9.20 -39.25 -96.56
CA ARG A 196 -8.32 -40.36 -97.00
C ARG A 196 -8.93 -41.22 -98.11
N LEU A 197 -10.25 -41.38 -98.17
CA LEU A 197 -10.91 -42.27 -99.16
C LEU A 197 -10.82 -41.79 -100.63
N LYS A 198 -10.61 -40.49 -100.86
CA LYS A 198 -10.59 -39.90 -102.21
C LYS A 198 -9.33 -40.27 -103.02
N LYS A 199 -8.25 -40.69 -102.36
CA LYS A 199 -6.94 -40.99 -103.00
C LYS A 199 -6.76 -42.46 -103.45
N PHE A 200 -7.63 -43.38 -103.02
CA PHE A 200 -7.38 -44.83 -103.17
C PHE A 200 -8.41 -45.58 -104.02
N CYS A 201 -9.35 -44.90 -104.69
CA CYS A 201 -10.45 -45.55 -105.40
C CYS A 201 -10.67 -44.92 -106.80
N CYS A 202 -11.06 -45.74 -107.79
CA CYS A 202 -11.54 -45.23 -109.07
C CYS A 202 -12.91 -44.53 -108.91
N LEU A 203 -13.31 -43.71 -109.89
CA LEU A 203 -14.55 -42.90 -109.83
C LEU A 203 -15.81 -43.75 -109.58
N ASN A 204 -15.89 -44.95 -110.17
CA ASN A 204 -17.06 -45.84 -110.01
C ASN A 204 -17.13 -46.49 -108.62
N CYS A 205 -15.99 -46.92 -108.06
CA CYS A 205 -15.95 -47.42 -106.69
C CYS A 205 -16.20 -46.32 -105.66
N TYR A 206 -15.68 -45.11 -105.91
CA TYR A 206 -15.99 -43.94 -105.08
C TYR A 206 -17.49 -43.62 -105.07
N LYS A 207 -18.17 -43.69 -106.23
CA LYS A 207 -19.64 -43.51 -106.29
C LYS A 207 -20.40 -44.58 -105.49
N LYS A 208 -20.08 -45.87 -105.65
CA LYS A 208 -20.71 -46.95 -104.87
C LYS A 208 -20.48 -46.81 -103.36
N LEU A 209 -19.26 -46.45 -102.94
CA LEU A 209 -18.95 -46.14 -101.55
C LEU A 209 -19.72 -44.92 -101.04
N LYS A 210 -19.77 -43.83 -101.82
CA LYS A 210 -20.53 -42.62 -101.48
C LYS A 210 -22.02 -42.93 -101.32
N ASP A 211 -22.59 -43.79 -102.17
CA ASP A 211 -24.00 -44.19 -102.09
C ASP A 211 -24.29 -45.13 -100.92
N ASN A 212 -23.40 -46.08 -100.61
CA ASN A 212 -23.51 -46.93 -99.42
C ASN A 212 -23.39 -46.12 -98.12
N PHE A 213 -22.43 -45.18 -98.06
CA PHE A 213 -22.30 -44.25 -96.94
C PHE A 213 -23.54 -43.35 -96.78
N ARG A 214 -24.08 -42.82 -97.88
CA ARG A 214 -25.32 -42.02 -97.86
C ARG A 214 -26.51 -42.82 -97.34
N LYS A 215 -26.65 -44.09 -97.74
CA LYS A 215 -27.70 -44.97 -97.22
C LYS A 215 -27.53 -45.25 -95.73
N HIS A 216 -26.30 -45.50 -95.28
CA HIS A 216 -25.99 -45.81 -93.88
C HIS A 216 -26.18 -44.62 -92.93
N TYR A 217 -25.96 -43.39 -93.41
CA TYR A 217 -26.23 -42.17 -92.64
C TYR A 217 -27.68 -41.69 -92.74
N ALA A 218 -28.39 -42.01 -93.82
CA ALA A 218 -29.82 -41.72 -93.93
C ALA A 218 -30.70 -42.59 -93.01
N SER A 219 -30.21 -43.76 -92.59
CA SER A 219 -30.94 -44.71 -91.73
C SER A 219 -30.72 -44.51 -90.22
N ASN A 220 -29.70 -43.76 -89.80
CA ASN A 220 -29.41 -43.51 -88.38
C ASN A 220 -29.73 -42.05 -87.98
N LEU A 221 -30.03 -41.82 -86.69
CA LEU A 221 -30.58 -40.62 -86.05
C LEU A 221 -29.87 -39.26 -86.29
N PHE A 222 -28.90 -39.15 -87.20
CA PHE A 222 -28.06 -37.97 -87.45
C PHE A 222 -28.64 -36.99 -88.50
N ARG A 223 -29.98 -36.94 -88.62
CA ARG A 223 -30.70 -36.19 -89.67
C ARG A 223 -30.41 -34.68 -89.68
N ASN A 224 -29.93 -34.12 -88.56
CA ASN A 224 -29.64 -32.70 -88.36
C ASN A 224 -28.15 -32.41 -88.09
N SER A 225 -27.24 -33.32 -88.43
CA SER A 225 -25.80 -33.04 -88.30
C SER A 225 -25.30 -32.17 -89.46
N ALA A 226 -24.38 -31.24 -89.19
CA ALA A 226 -23.70 -30.41 -90.19
C ALA A 226 -23.06 -31.23 -91.33
N ILE A 227 -22.77 -32.51 -91.06
CA ILE A 227 -22.23 -33.50 -92.01
C ILE A 227 -23.27 -33.87 -93.09
N ALA A 228 -24.54 -34.06 -92.71
CA ALA A 228 -25.60 -34.38 -93.67
C ALA A 228 -25.86 -33.23 -94.66
N GLU A 229 -25.70 -32.00 -94.19
CA GLU A 229 -25.87 -30.78 -94.99
C GLU A 229 -24.67 -30.51 -95.92
N SER A 230 -23.45 -30.77 -95.44
CA SER A 230 -22.23 -30.74 -96.27
C SER A 230 -22.27 -31.77 -97.41
N ILE A 231 -22.75 -32.99 -97.14
CA ILE A 231 -22.85 -34.07 -98.16
C ILE A 231 -23.97 -33.81 -99.19
N LYS A 232 -25.02 -33.07 -98.82
CA LYS A 232 -26.06 -32.59 -99.76
C LYS A 232 -25.55 -31.45 -100.64
N ASN A 233 -24.72 -30.56 -100.09
CA ASN A 233 -24.22 -29.37 -100.79
C ASN A 233 -22.95 -29.59 -101.61
N ASP A 234 -22.35 -30.78 -101.54
CA ASP A 234 -21.22 -31.21 -102.38
C ASP A 234 -21.64 -31.38 -103.87
N ARG A 235 -21.85 -30.25 -104.56
CA ARG A 235 -22.17 -30.11 -106.00
C ARG A 235 -20.92 -30.11 -106.89
N HIS A 236 -19.83 -30.75 -106.46
CA HIS A 236 -18.67 -30.89 -107.33
C HIS A 236 -18.94 -31.90 -108.45
N ASN A 237 -19.26 -31.37 -109.63
CA ASN A 237 -19.29 -32.09 -110.89
C ASN A 237 -17.96 -32.84 -111.05
N ALA A 238 -18.04 -34.16 -111.27
CA ALA A 238 -16.89 -35.04 -111.46
C ALA A 238 -16.02 -34.74 -112.71
N LYS A 239 -16.23 -33.59 -113.38
CA LYS A 239 -15.51 -33.14 -114.57
C LYS A 239 -14.36 -32.16 -114.29
N SER A 240 -14.17 -31.68 -113.05
CA SER A 240 -13.20 -30.60 -112.77
C SER A 240 -11.99 -30.99 -111.90
N LEU A 241 -11.67 -32.28 -111.76
CA LEU A 241 -10.51 -32.72 -110.98
C LEU A 241 -9.69 -33.75 -111.77
N GLY A 242 -8.49 -33.33 -112.15
CA GLY A 242 -7.57 -34.08 -113.00
C GLY A 242 -7.03 -35.36 -112.35
N LYS A 243 -6.84 -36.37 -113.21
CA LYS A 243 -6.15 -37.65 -113.02
C LYS A 243 -6.60 -38.47 -111.79
N TYR A 244 -7.70 -39.19 -111.97
CA TYR A 244 -7.90 -40.43 -111.23
C TYR A 244 -6.86 -41.44 -111.72
N ASN A 245 -6.10 -42.07 -110.83
CA ASN A 245 -5.24 -43.21 -111.20
C ASN A 245 -6.15 -44.39 -111.56
N THR A 246 -6.28 -44.67 -112.85
CA THR A 246 -7.03 -45.81 -113.38
C THR A 246 -6.42 -47.16 -112.97
N ASP A 247 -5.14 -47.16 -112.58
CA ASP A 247 -4.39 -48.37 -112.25
C ASP A 247 -4.51 -48.79 -110.77
N ALA A 248 -5.28 -48.06 -109.96
CA ALA A 248 -5.42 -48.31 -108.52
C ALA A 248 -6.64 -49.20 -108.15
N CYS A 249 -7.47 -49.63 -109.11
CA CYS A 249 -8.60 -50.52 -108.83
C CYS A 249 -8.52 -51.83 -109.62
N ASN A 250 -8.47 -52.97 -108.93
CA ASN A 250 -8.77 -54.30 -109.50
C ASN A 250 -10.29 -54.48 -109.70
N CYS A 251 -10.89 -53.53 -110.40
CA CYS A 251 -12.28 -53.57 -110.80
C CYS A 251 -12.39 -54.54 -112.01
N SER A 252 -12.37 -55.85 -111.75
CA SER A 252 -12.51 -56.89 -112.78
C SER A 252 -13.80 -56.68 -113.58
N ILE A 253 -13.68 -56.77 -114.91
CA ILE A 253 -14.76 -56.80 -115.88
C ILE A 253 -15.68 -57.98 -115.55
N HIS A 254 -16.89 -57.68 -115.09
CA HIS A 254 -18.12 -58.43 -115.31
C HIS A 254 -19.33 -57.53 -115.04
#